data_AF-A0A848LXR4-F1
#
_entry.id   AF-A0A848LXR4-F1
#
_cell.length_a   1.000
_cell.length_b   1.000
_cell.length_c   1.000
_cell.angle_alpha   90.00
_cell.angle_beta   90.00
_cell.angle_gamma   90.00
#
_symmetry.space_group_name_H-M   'P 1'
#
loop_
_entity.id
_entity.type
_entity.pdbx_description
1 polymer ?
#
loop_
_entity_poly.entity_id
_entity_poly.type
_entity_poly.pdbx_seq_one_letter_code
_entity_poly.pdbx_strand_id
1 'polypeptide(L)'
;MSRNVRRWAVPVLVGAVLVGGLSASARPRPRPKCFKVWGTLTSTMSPGDCDSPVGICTTGEFRGDSLLKGRTTFVADSLGPAASTEAATTLVYSGLLTIRTKHGTLTTRDTGILDTENGLVAARDVVVGGTGIFAGATGHILFQGTGTSTFVNEASGEICLQR
;
A
#
# COMPACT_ATOMS: atom_id res chain seq x y z
N MET A 1 70.26 47.33 40.81
CA MET A 1 68.92 47.87 41.08
C MET A 1 67.93 46.74 41.27
N SER A 2 67.18 46.83 42.36
CA SER A 2 66.19 45.88 42.90
C SER A 2 65.09 45.46 41.92
N ARG A 3 64.64 44.20 41.97
CA ARG A 3 63.30 43.84 42.51
C ARG A 3 62.99 42.33 42.42
N ASN A 4 62.75 41.74 43.60
CA ASN A 4 62.01 40.50 43.82
C ASN A 4 60.54 40.64 43.38
N VAL A 5 59.98 39.65 42.67
CA VAL A 5 58.52 39.44 42.61
C VAL A 5 58.18 37.93 42.69
N ARG A 6 57.91 37.51 43.93
CA ARG A 6 56.84 36.63 44.44
C ARG A 6 56.14 35.64 43.48
N ARG A 7 56.30 34.35 43.81
CA ARG A 7 55.52 33.18 43.34
C ARG A 7 54.02 33.32 43.60
N TRP A 8 53.18 32.93 42.64
CA TRP A 8 51.83 32.41 42.85
C TRP A 8 51.55 31.30 41.83
N ALA A 9 51.36 30.07 42.31
CA ALA A 9 50.94 28.93 41.50
C ALA A 9 49.41 28.94 41.40
N VAL A 10 48.86 28.86 40.18
CA VAL A 10 47.44 28.68 39.92
C VAL A 10 47.23 27.25 39.43
N PRO A 11 46.45 26.40 40.11
CA PRO A 11 46.04 25.12 39.54
C PRO A 11 44.80 25.35 38.68
N VAL A 12 44.89 25.09 37.37
CA VAL A 12 43.70 25.02 36.52
C VAL A 12 43.42 23.54 36.24
N LEU A 13 42.28 23.10 36.75
CA LEU A 13 41.72 21.76 36.67
C LEU A 13 41.51 21.32 35.20
N VAL A 14 42.06 20.16 34.86
CA VAL A 14 41.75 19.43 33.62
C VAL A 14 40.37 18.81 33.77
N GLY A 15 39.36 19.43 33.15
CA GLY A 15 38.00 18.88 33.08
C GLY A 15 37.89 17.81 31.99
N ALA A 16 37.80 16.54 32.39
CA ALA A 16 37.47 15.45 31.48
C ALA A 16 35.98 15.47 31.12
N VAL A 17 35.64 15.95 29.92
CA VAL A 17 34.29 15.85 29.37
C VAL A 17 34.06 14.42 28.87
N LEU A 18 33.38 13.61 29.67
CA LEU A 18 32.88 12.29 29.25
C LEU A 18 31.70 12.52 28.29
N VAL A 19 31.96 12.44 26.99
CA VAL A 19 30.92 12.34 25.96
C VAL A 19 30.34 10.92 26.04
N GLY A 20 29.36 10.74 26.93
CA GLY A 20 28.56 9.51 27.00
C GLY A 20 27.72 9.39 25.74
N GLY A 21 28.20 8.62 24.76
CA GLY A 21 27.44 8.26 23.58
C GLY A 21 26.20 7.47 23.97
N LEU A 22 25.02 8.10 23.87
CA LEU A 22 23.74 7.41 23.87
C LEU A 22 23.65 6.58 22.59
N SER A 23 24.21 5.37 22.61
CA SER A 23 23.91 4.34 21.62
C SER A 23 22.45 3.93 21.84
N ALA A 24 21.52 4.65 21.20
CA ALA A 24 20.15 4.21 21.05
C ALA A 24 20.18 2.90 20.25
N SER A 25 20.18 1.76 20.95
CA SER A 25 20.02 0.45 20.33
C SER A 25 18.72 0.46 19.54
N ALA A 26 18.82 0.65 18.23
CA ALA A 26 17.72 0.43 17.32
C ALA A 26 17.34 -1.06 17.47
N ARG A 27 16.23 -1.32 18.18
CA ARG A 27 15.68 -2.67 18.25
C ARG A 27 15.40 -3.10 16.81
N PRO A 28 15.82 -4.30 16.38
CA PRO A 28 15.44 -4.82 15.08
C PRO A 28 13.91 -4.77 14.97
N ARG A 29 13.38 -4.07 13.97
CA ARG A 29 11.94 -4.15 13.68
C ARG A 29 11.61 -5.62 13.41
N PRO A 30 10.53 -6.16 13.98
CA PRO A 30 10.04 -7.48 13.61
C PRO A 30 10.00 -7.59 12.09
N ARG A 31 10.57 -8.67 11.53
CA ARG A 31 10.55 -8.86 10.08
C ARG A 31 9.08 -9.06 9.67
N PRO A 32 8.61 -8.38 8.62
CA PRO A 32 7.24 -8.55 8.17
C PRO A 32 6.94 -10.03 7.89
N LYS A 33 5.82 -10.54 8.41
CA LYS A 33 5.34 -11.87 8.07
C LYS A 33 4.43 -11.79 6.86
N CYS A 34 4.78 -12.53 5.82
CA CYS A 34 4.05 -12.54 4.56
C CYS A 34 3.04 -13.69 4.48
N PHE A 35 1.84 -13.37 4.01
CA PHE A 35 0.69 -14.25 3.88
C PHE A 35 0.27 -14.31 2.43
N LYS A 36 0.14 -15.53 1.89
CA LYS A 36 -0.40 -15.72 0.54
C LYS A 36 -1.87 -15.31 0.52
N VAL A 37 -2.26 -14.66 -0.57
CA VAL A 37 -3.63 -14.25 -0.85
C VAL A 37 -4.16 -15.12 -1.96
N TRP A 38 -5.39 -15.61 -1.79
CA TRP A 38 -6.19 -16.21 -2.84
C TRP A 38 -7.66 -15.91 -2.61
N GLY A 39 -8.43 -15.76 -3.68
CA GLY A 39 -9.87 -15.52 -3.56
C GLY A 39 -10.52 -15.10 -4.87
N THR A 40 -11.74 -14.60 -4.72
CA THR A 40 -12.55 -14.08 -5.81
C THR A 40 -13.08 -12.71 -5.40
N LEU A 41 -12.88 -11.71 -6.25
CA LEU A 41 -13.48 -10.40 -6.15
C LEU A 41 -14.66 -10.34 -7.13
N THR A 42 -15.88 -10.20 -6.60
CA THR A 42 -17.06 -9.87 -7.41
C THR A 42 -17.39 -8.40 -7.18
N SER A 43 -17.44 -7.60 -8.25
CA SER A 43 -17.75 -6.17 -8.16
C SER A 43 -18.64 -5.72 -9.30
N THR A 44 -19.49 -4.74 -9.04
CA THR A 44 -20.41 -4.17 -10.03
C THR A 44 -20.18 -2.67 -10.10
N MET A 45 -20.31 -2.10 -11.30
CA MET A 45 -20.34 -0.66 -11.52
C MET A 45 -21.36 -0.02 -10.57
N SER A 46 -20.95 1.00 -9.83
CA SER A 46 -21.80 1.60 -8.80
C SER A 46 -22.82 2.55 -9.46
N PRO A 47 -24.14 2.33 -9.29
CA PRO A 47 -25.15 3.27 -9.78
C PRO A 47 -25.29 4.42 -8.76
N GLY A 48 -24.61 5.55 -8.98
CA GLY A 48 -24.72 6.72 -8.10
C GLY A 48 -23.58 7.73 -8.25
N ASP A 49 -23.45 8.60 -7.24
CA ASP A 49 -22.36 9.59 -7.13
C ASP A 49 -21.02 8.87 -6.99
N CYS A 50 -20.27 8.88 -8.09
CA CYS A 50 -18.94 8.31 -8.18
C CYS A 50 -17.93 9.45 -8.14
N ASP A 51 -17.11 9.50 -7.10
CA ASP A 51 -16.03 10.50 -6.93
C ASP A 51 -14.87 10.33 -7.91
N SER A 52 -14.98 9.41 -8.86
CA SER A 52 -13.96 9.18 -9.88
C SER A 52 -13.92 10.34 -10.87
N PRO A 53 -12.75 10.95 -11.14
CA PRO A 53 -12.60 11.94 -12.20
C PRO A 53 -12.86 11.37 -13.60
N VAL A 54 -12.85 10.04 -13.77
CA VAL A 54 -13.16 9.34 -15.03
C VAL A 54 -14.50 8.60 -14.98
N GLY A 55 -15.31 8.83 -13.95
CA GLY A 55 -16.67 8.30 -13.81
C GLY A 55 -16.75 6.78 -13.58
N ILE A 56 -15.65 6.12 -13.17
CA ILE A 56 -15.64 4.67 -12.93
C ILE A 56 -15.46 4.40 -11.43
N CYS A 57 -16.51 3.82 -10.85
CA CYS A 57 -16.49 3.27 -9.50
C CYS A 57 -17.13 1.88 -9.49
N THR A 58 -16.59 0.97 -8.71
CA THR A 58 -17.25 -0.32 -8.45
C THR A 58 -17.43 -0.55 -6.97
N THR A 59 -18.44 -1.34 -6.63
CA THR A 59 -18.66 -1.86 -5.28
C THR A 59 -18.81 -3.36 -5.35
N GLY A 60 -18.30 -4.07 -4.35
CA GLY A 60 -18.28 -5.53 -4.41
C GLY A 60 -17.94 -6.21 -3.11
N GLU A 61 -17.57 -7.47 -3.24
CA GLU A 61 -17.08 -8.33 -2.16
C GLU A 61 -15.87 -9.12 -2.61
N PHE A 62 -14.90 -9.22 -1.70
CA PHE A 62 -13.81 -10.18 -1.77
C PHE A 62 -14.19 -11.41 -0.94
N ARG A 63 -14.14 -12.58 -1.55
CA ARG A 63 -14.37 -13.90 -0.93
C ARG A 63 -13.11 -14.75 -1.10
N GLY A 64 -12.88 -15.72 -0.22
CA GLY A 64 -11.67 -16.55 -0.24
C GLY A 64 -10.97 -16.51 1.10
N ASP A 65 -9.66 -16.23 1.10
CA ASP A 65 -8.88 -16.15 2.34
C ASP A 65 -9.54 -15.23 3.37
N SER A 66 -9.52 -15.69 4.62
CA SER A 66 -10.16 -15.03 5.75
C SER A 66 -9.57 -13.65 6.05
N LEU A 67 -8.32 -13.40 5.63
CA LEU A 67 -7.63 -12.12 5.82
C LEU A 67 -8.36 -11.00 5.07
N LEU A 68 -8.73 -11.24 3.82
CA LEU A 68 -9.29 -10.23 2.91
C LEU A 68 -10.80 -10.31 2.72
N LYS A 69 -11.47 -11.32 3.30
CA LYS A 69 -12.92 -11.44 3.22
C LYS A 69 -13.62 -10.16 3.69
N GLY A 70 -14.33 -9.50 2.79
CA GLY A 70 -14.88 -8.17 3.08
C GLY A 70 -15.53 -7.48 1.90
N ARG A 71 -16.02 -6.25 2.15
CA ARG A 71 -16.61 -5.39 1.11
C ARG A 71 -15.53 -4.60 0.39
N THR A 72 -15.71 -4.37 -0.90
CA THR A 72 -14.79 -3.61 -1.72
C THR A 72 -15.41 -2.36 -2.30
N THR A 73 -14.58 -1.35 -2.51
CA THR A 73 -14.90 -0.16 -3.30
C THR A 73 -13.68 0.16 -4.14
N PHE A 74 -13.87 0.34 -5.44
CA PHE A 74 -12.86 0.84 -6.35
C PHE A 74 -13.28 2.21 -6.87
N VAL A 75 -12.33 3.14 -6.95
CA VAL A 75 -12.50 4.47 -7.55
C VAL A 75 -11.35 4.68 -8.52
N ALA A 76 -11.66 4.74 -9.81
CA ALA A 76 -10.66 4.99 -10.84
C ALA A 76 -10.21 6.45 -10.78
N ASP A 77 -8.92 6.71 -10.96
CA ASP A 77 -8.37 8.05 -11.14
C ASP A 77 -7.92 8.33 -12.58
N SER A 78 -7.72 7.28 -13.38
CA SER A 78 -7.34 7.39 -14.78
C SER A 78 -7.94 6.28 -15.64
N LEU A 79 -8.19 6.62 -16.90
CA LEU A 79 -8.64 5.72 -17.95
C LEU A 79 -8.06 6.23 -19.27
N GLY A 80 -7.51 5.34 -20.09
CA GLY A 80 -6.97 5.69 -21.39
C GLY A 80 -6.89 4.49 -22.32
N PRO A 81 -6.56 4.73 -23.60
CA PRO A 81 -6.32 3.64 -24.54
C PRO A 81 -5.11 2.81 -24.09
N ALA A 82 -5.15 1.51 -24.36
CA ALA A 82 -3.98 0.64 -24.21
C ALA A 82 -2.92 0.93 -25.29
N ALA A 83 -1.87 0.10 -25.33
CA ALA A 83 -0.84 0.20 -26.35
C ALA A 83 -1.45 0.15 -27.76
N SER A 84 -0.87 0.85 -28.74
CA SER A 84 -1.41 0.93 -30.10
C SER A 84 -1.44 -0.41 -30.86
N THR A 85 -0.82 -1.46 -30.30
CA THR A 85 -0.87 -2.83 -30.80
C THR A 85 -2.09 -3.62 -30.31
N GLU A 86 -2.79 -3.10 -29.30
CA GLU A 86 -4.03 -3.67 -28.77
C GLU A 86 -5.25 -3.22 -29.59
N ALA A 87 -6.37 -3.91 -29.41
CA ALA A 87 -7.64 -3.46 -29.96
C ALA A 87 -8.04 -2.09 -29.40
N ALA A 88 -8.74 -1.28 -30.20
CA ALA A 88 -9.24 0.03 -29.76
C ALA A 88 -10.24 -0.05 -28.59
N THR A 89 -10.78 -1.25 -28.34
CA THR A 89 -11.67 -1.60 -27.23
C THR A 89 -10.93 -1.96 -25.94
N THR A 90 -9.60 -2.08 -25.99
CA THR A 90 -8.74 -2.32 -24.83
C THR A 90 -8.32 -1.00 -24.18
N LEU A 91 -8.66 -0.87 -22.91
CA LEU A 91 -8.36 0.30 -22.08
C LEU A 91 -7.36 -0.06 -20.99
N VAL A 92 -6.57 0.92 -20.57
CA VAL A 92 -5.77 0.86 -19.34
C VAL A 92 -6.41 1.79 -18.32
N TYR A 93 -6.49 1.33 -17.07
CA TYR A 93 -7.03 2.09 -15.97
C TYR A 93 -6.11 2.05 -14.75
N SER A 94 -6.26 3.04 -13.88
CA SER A 94 -5.73 2.98 -12.52
C SER A 94 -6.75 3.57 -11.54
N GLY A 95 -6.61 3.18 -10.27
CA GLY A 95 -7.42 3.73 -9.19
C GLY A 95 -7.02 3.17 -7.83
N LEU A 96 -7.86 3.45 -6.83
CA LEU A 96 -7.71 2.89 -5.49
C LEU A 96 -8.78 1.85 -5.24
N LEU A 97 -8.35 0.63 -4.94
CA LEU A 97 -9.21 -0.42 -4.40
C LEU A 97 -9.10 -0.40 -2.87
N THR A 98 -10.24 -0.34 -2.20
CA THR A 98 -10.35 -0.38 -0.74
C THR A 98 -11.11 -1.63 -0.33
N ILE A 99 -10.46 -2.50 0.44
CA ILE A 99 -11.02 -3.74 0.98
C ILE A 99 -11.26 -3.56 2.48
N ARG A 100 -12.53 -3.53 2.90
CA ARG A 100 -12.94 -3.41 4.31
C ARG A 100 -13.26 -4.78 4.86
N THR A 101 -12.48 -5.23 5.83
CA THR A 101 -12.62 -6.56 6.46
C THR A 101 -12.88 -6.41 7.96
N LYS A 102 -13.13 -7.52 8.65
CA LYS A 102 -13.20 -7.56 10.12
C LYS A 102 -11.88 -7.21 10.82
N HIS A 103 -10.78 -7.19 10.07
CA HIS A 103 -9.42 -7.00 10.59
C HIS A 103 -8.90 -5.56 10.39
N GLY A 104 -9.63 -4.73 9.65
CA GLY A 104 -9.21 -3.40 9.26
C GLY A 104 -9.50 -3.16 7.78
N THR A 105 -8.94 -2.08 7.28
CA THR A 105 -9.03 -1.72 5.85
C THR A 105 -7.67 -1.92 5.19
N LEU A 106 -7.66 -2.52 4.01
CA LEU A 106 -6.50 -2.55 3.12
C LEU A 106 -6.82 -1.66 1.91
N THR A 107 -5.88 -0.78 1.56
CA THR A 107 -5.99 0.06 0.37
C THR A 107 -4.85 -0.27 -0.58
N THR A 108 -5.19 -0.53 -1.83
CA THR A 108 -4.26 -0.87 -2.91
C THR A 108 -4.39 0.12 -4.06
N ARG A 109 -3.27 0.35 -4.74
CA ARG A 109 -3.24 0.97 -6.07
C ARG A 109 -3.48 -0.13 -7.09
N ASP A 110 -4.65 -0.12 -7.70
CA ASP A 110 -5.03 -1.03 -8.77
C ASP A 110 -4.63 -0.40 -10.12
N THR A 111 -3.98 -1.17 -10.97
CA THR A 111 -3.63 -0.78 -12.35
C THR A 111 -3.88 -1.98 -13.24
N GLY A 112 -4.75 -1.81 -14.23
CA GLY A 112 -5.21 -2.92 -15.04
C GLY A 112 -5.49 -2.56 -16.50
N ILE A 113 -5.76 -3.62 -17.26
CA ILE A 113 -6.24 -3.61 -18.63
C ILE A 113 -7.67 -4.17 -18.66
N LEU A 114 -8.52 -3.54 -19.46
CA LEU A 114 -9.92 -3.91 -19.66
C LEU A 114 -10.21 -3.95 -21.16
N ASP A 115 -10.47 -5.14 -21.69
CA ASP A 115 -11.08 -5.32 -23.00
C ASP A 115 -12.60 -5.20 -22.84
N THR A 116 -13.15 -4.09 -23.34
CA THR A 116 -14.58 -3.80 -23.22
C THR A 116 -15.47 -4.58 -24.17
N GLU A 117 -14.91 -5.17 -25.23
CA GLU A 117 -15.64 -5.95 -26.22
C GLU A 117 -15.81 -7.40 -25.75
N ASN A 118 -14.71 -8.00 -25.30
CA ASN A 118 -14.71 -9.38 -24.81
C ASN A 118 -14.97 -9.47 -23.29
N GLY A 119 -14.97 -8.33 -22.60
CA GLY A 119 -15.14 -8.24 -21.15
C GLY A 119 -13.99 -8.92 -20.41
N LEU A 120 -12.76 -8.86 -20.92
CA LEU A 120 -11.59 -9.44 -20.27
C LEU A 120 -10.91 -8.39 -19.39
N VAL A 121 -10.51 -8.79 -18.19
CA VAL A 121 -9.85 -7.88 -17.25
C VAL A 121 -8.65 -8.56 -16.59
N ALA A 122 -7.56 -7.82 -16.46
CA ALA A 122 -6.41 -8.21 -15.66
C ALA A 122 -5.82 -6.99 -14.97
N ALA A 123 -5.42 -7.13 -13.70
CA ALA A 123 -4.93 -6.02 -12.92
C ALA A 123 -3.85 -6.42 -11.91
N ARG A 124 -3.03 -5.43 -11.55
CA ARG A 124 -2.04 -5.51 -10.48
C ARG A 124 -2.36 -4.47 -9.42
N ASP A 125 -2.51 -4.97 -8.20
CA ASP A 125 -2.74 -4.20 -7.00
C ASP A 125 -1.49 -4.15 -6.14
N VAL A 126 -1.08 -2.95 -5.74
CA VAL A 126 0.03 -2.75 -4.78
C VAL A 126 -0.52 -2.14 -3.51
N VAL A 127 -0.16 -2.70 -2.35
CA VAL A 127 -0.57 -2.14 -1.06
C VAL A 127 0.03 -0.74 -0.89
N VAL A 128 -0.83 0.25 -0.67
CA VAL A 128 -0.45 1.66 -0.43
C VAL A 128 -0.84 2.15 0.97
N GLY A 129 -1.68 1.41 1.68
CA GLY A 129 -2.04 1.76 3.04
C GLY A 129 -3.00 0.76 3.69
N GLY A 130 -3.24 0.95 4.98
CA GLY A 130 -4.20 0.15 5.70
C GLY A 130 -4.35 0.55 7.17
N THR A 131 -5.37 -0.03 7.79
CA THR A 131 -5.72 0.16 9.20
C THR A 131 -5.82 -1.18 9.92
N GLY A 132 -5.90 -1.15 11.25
CA GLY A 132 -6.01 -2.37 12.06
C GLY A 132 -4.79 -3.28 11.85
N ILE A 133 -5.01 -4.51 11.40
CA ILE A 133 -3.90 -5.44 11.14
C ILE A 133 -3.05 -5.06 9.93
N PHE A 134 -3.61 -4.27 9.01
CA PHE A 134 -2.97 -3.85 7.76
C PHE A 134 -2.16 -2.55 7.91
N ALA A 135 -2.07 -1.98 9.11
CA ALA A 135 -1.25 -0.80 9.36
C ALA A 135 0.22 -1.10 9.01
N GLY A 136 0.78 -0.35 8.05
CA GLY A 136 2.14 -0.54 7.54
C GLY A 136 2.32 -1.81 6.69
N ALA A 137 1.24 -2.45 6.25
CA ALA A 137 1.34 -3.61 5.36
C ALA A 137 1.96 -3.24 4.01
N THR A 138 2.63 -4.21 3.41
CA THR A 138 3.17 -4.15 2.04
C THR A 138 2.73 -5.38 1.26
N GLY A 139 2.93 -5.40 -0.05
CA GLY A 139 2.65 -6.57 -0.87
C GLY A 139 1.86 -6.23 -2.13
N HIS A 140 1.28 -7.25 -2.74
CA HIS A 140 0.53 -7.12 -3.98
C HIS A 140 -0.55 -8.19 -4.13
N ILE A 141 -1.53 -7.90 -4.98
CA ILE A 141 -2.57 -8.83 -5.44
C ILE A 141 -2.62 -8.72 -6.97
N LEU A 142 -2.79 -9.84 -7.65
CA LEU A 142 -3.01 -9.92 -9.08
C LEU A 142 -4.45 -10.39 -9.29
N PHE A 143 -5.15 -9.71 -10.19
CA PHE A 143 -6.51 -10.03 -10.58
C PHE A 143 -6.54 -10.45 -12.05
N GLN A 144 -7.37 -11.45 -12.34
CA GLN A 144 -7.73 -11.84 -13.71
C GLN A 144 -9.19 -12.28 -13.70
N GLY A 145 -9.94 -11.91 -14.73
CA GLY A 145 -11.36 -12.19 -14.71
C GLY A 145 -12.09 -11.72 -15.94
N THR A 146 -13.41 -11.71 -15.81
CA THR A 146 -14.30 -11.27 -16.87
C THR A 146 -15.45 -10.41 -16.34
N GLY A 147 -15.98 -9.53 -17.20
CA GLY A 147 -17.12 -8.67 -16.91
C GLY A 147 -17.21 -7.45 -17.79
N THR A 148 -18.40 -6.85 -17.85
CA THR A 148 -18.66 -5.59 -18.56
C THR A 148 -19.30 -4.55 -17.64
N SER A 149 -20.27 -4.98 -16.83
CA SER A 149 -20.89 -4.16 -15.76
C SER A 149 -20.75 -4.79 -14.38
N THR A 150 -20.68 -6.12 -14.33
CA THR A 150 -20.28 -6.91 -13.16
C THR A 150 -19.07 -7.73 -13.53
N PHE A 151 -18.04 -7.62 -12.71
CA PHE A 151 -16.75 -8.27 -12.88
C PHE A 151 -16.59 -9.36 -11.84
N VAL A 152 -16.13 -10.52 -12.28
CA VAL A 152 -15.72 -11.64 -11.43
C VAL A 152 -14.25 -11.90 -11.69
N ASN A 153 -13.43 -11.60 -10.69
CA ASN A 153 -11.98 -11.72 -10.77
C ASN A 153 -11.46 -12.76 -9.80
N GLU A 154 -10.64 -13.67 -10.28
CA GLU A 154 -9.77 -14.46 -9.42
C GLU A 154 -8.62 -13.58 -8.92
N ALA A 155 -8.24 -13.79 -7.66
CA ALA A 155 -7.20 -13.03 -7.00
C ALA A 155 -6.11 -13.96 -6.50
N SER A 156 -4.84 -13.58 -6.69
CA SER A 156 -3.69 -14.27 -6.12
C SER A 156 -2.59 -13.28 -5.74
N GLY A 157 -1.80 -13.56 -4.70
CA GLY A 157 -0.71 -12.65 -4.34
C GLY A 157 -0.15 -12.90 -2.96
N GLU A 158 0.38 -11.83 -2.35
CA GLU A 158 0.99 -11.87 -1.02
C GLU A 158 0.91 -10.52 -0.31
N ILE A 159 0.57 -10.56 0.99
CA ILE A 159 0.56 -9.39 1.87
C ILE A 159 1.48 -9.64 3.05
N CYS A 160 2.40 -8.72 3.30
CA CYS A 160 3.32 -8.74 4.44
C CYS A 160 2.84 -7.77 5.52
N LEU A 161 2.65 -8.29 6.73
CA LEU A 161 2.19 -7.54 7.90
C LEU A 161 3.36 -7.26 8.85
N GLN A 162 3.38 -6.09 9.48
CA GLN A 162 4.45 -5.64 10.41
C GLN A 162 4.38 -6.28 11.81
N ARG A 163 3.83 -7.49 11.91
CA ARG A 163 3.49 -8.15 13.19
C ARG A 163 4.51 -9.20 13.57
#